data_AF-A0A0K8UFA3-F1
#
_entry.id   AF-A0A0K8UFA3-F1
#
_cell.length_a   1.000
_cell.length_b   1.000
_cell.length_c   1.000
_cell.angle_alpha   90.00
_cell.angle_beta   90.00
_cell.angle_gamma   90.00
#
_symmetry.space_group_name_H-M   'P 1'
#
loop_
_entity.id
_entity.type
_entity.pdbx_description
1 polymer ?
#
loop_
_entity_poly.entity_id
_entity_poly.type
_entity_poly.pdbx_seq_one_letter_code
_entity_poly.pdbx_strand_id
1 'polypeptide(L)'
;MTMEAISNYFEKGIVLVVADLLSLITVSSCLVIKVPQINTIRANESSQGISVLGLCLELFSYTVMLSYNYSRGYDFLSYMEYPILLLQEYVLIYYTFFYQNLLGVRTQIVAVLYAIVATLIYFKLFPLLILTFLVVRFRLIEIR
;
A
#
# COMPACT_ATOMS: atom_id res chain seq x y z
N MET A 1 -31.15 22.24 21.92
CA MET A 1 -30.17 21.26 22.45
C MET A 1 -30.45 19.83 21.99
N THR A 2 -31.70 19.33 21.93
CA THR A 2 -32.00 17.97 21.43
C THR A 2 -31.99 17.84 19.90
N MET A 3 -32.52 18.83 19.16
CA MET A 3 -32.59 18.77 17.69
C MET A 3 -31.23 18.93 16.99
N GLU A 4 -30.33 19.78 17.53
CA GLU A 4 -28.96 19.93 17.02
C GLU A 4 -28.14 18.66 17.21
N ALA A 5 -28.29 17.97 18.35
CA ALA A 5 -27.62 16.71 18.59
C ALA A 5 -28.09 15.63 17.60
N ILE A 6 -29.41 15.50 17.38
CA ILE A 6 -29.96 14.54 16.41
C ILE A 6 -29.47 14.82 14.99
N SER A 7 -29.46 16.09 14.57
CA SER A 7 -28.90 16.49 13.27
C SER A 7 -27.42 16.13 13.15
N ASN A 8 -26.62 16.37 14.19
CA ASN A 8 -25.19 16.05 14.20
C ASN A 8 -24.93 14.54 14.15
N TYR A 9 -25.73 13.73 14.84
CA TYR A 9 -25.66 12.27 14.76
C TYR A 9 -26.04 11.75 13.36
N PHE A 10 -27.09 12.31 12.76
CA PHE A 10 -27.53 11.93 11.41
C PHE A 10 -26.49 12.33 10.35
N GLU A 11 -25.93 13.53 10.45
CA GLU A 11 -24.88 14.02 9.56
C GLU A 11 -23.60 13.17 9.68
N LYS A 12 -23.15 12.85 10.90
CA LYS A 12 -22.05 11.90 11.11
C LYS A 12 -22.33 10.53 10.47
N GLY A 13 -23.56 10.05 10.59
CA GLY A 13 -23.99 8.80 9.95
C GLY A 13 -23.89 8.84 8.42
N ILE A 14 -24.37 9.92 7.80
CA ILE A 14 -24.25 10.11 6.35
C ILE A 14 -22.78 10.18 5.92
N VAL A 15 -21.95 10.93 6.65
CA VAL A 15 -20.52 11.06 6.35
C VAL A 15 -19.81 9.71 6.39
N LEU A 16 -20.13 8.86 7.39
CA LEU A 16 -19.59 7.50 7.48
C LEU A 16 -20.00 6.64 6.27
N VAL A 17 -21.28 6.64 5.90
CA VAL A 17 -21.77 5.87 4.75
C VAL A 17 -21.12 6.33 3.45
N VAL A 18 -20.98 7.64 3.24
CA VAL A 18 -20.31 8.21 2.07
C VAL A 18 -18.82 7.82 2.07
N ALA A 19 -18.14 7.89 3.21
CA ALA A 19 -16.74 7.49 3.33
C ALA A 19 -16.54 6.01 3.00
N ASP A 20 -17.37 5.12 3.54
CA ASP A 20 -17.30 3.68 3.27
C ASP A 20 -17.55 3.35 1.80
N LEU A 21 -18.55 4.00 1.17
CA LEU A 21 -18.81 3.85 -0.27
C LEU A 21 -17.61 4.28 -1.11
N LEU A 22 -16.99 5.41 -0.75
CA LEU A 22 -15.83 5.92 -1.47
C LEU A 22 -14.63 4.98 -1.30
N SER A 23 -14.38 4.50 -0.08
CA SER A 23 -13.35 3.50 0.20
C SER A 23 -13.58 2.21 -0.59
N LEU A 24 -14.83 1.75 -0.71
CA LEU A 24 -15.16 0.56 -1.49
C LEU A 24 -14.86 0.74 -3.00
N ILE A 25 -15.17 1.92 -3.55
CA ILE A 25 -14.85 2.26 -4.95
C ILE A 25 -13.33 2.27 -5.16
N THR A 26 -12.60 2.89 -4.23
CA THR A 26 -11.13 2.93 -4.28
C THR A 26 -10.53 1.53 -4.23
N VAL A 27 -10.93 0.74 -3.24
CA VAL A 27 -10.52 -0.66 -3.07
C VAL A 27 -10.79 -1.47 -4.34
N SER A 28 -11.98 -1.33 -4.91
CA SER A 28 -12.36 -2.03 -6.15
C SER A 28 -11.49 -1.63 -7.33
N SER A 29 -11.14 -0.35 -7.43
CA SER A 29 -10.27 0.17 -8.50
C SER A 29 -8.83 -0.32 -8.32
N CYS A 30 -8.33 -0.37 -7.08
CA CYS A 30 -7.00 -0.86 -6.77
C CYS A 30 -6.81 -2.33 -7.11
N LEU A 31 -7.85 -3.17 -7.12
CA LEU A 31 -7.74 -4.60 -7.46
C LEU A 31 -7.20 -4.88 -8.87
N VAL A 32 -7.38 -3.95 -9.81
CA VAL A 32 -7.02 -4.16 -11.22
C VAL A 32 -5.89 -3.26 -11.70
N ILE A 33 -5.46 -2.28 -10.90
CA ILE A 33 -4.59 -1.19 -11.36
C ILE A 33 -3.22 -1.67 -11.86
N LYS A 34 -2.64 -2.72 -11.26
CA LYS A 34 -1.32 -3.25 -11.64
C LYS A 34 -1.40 -4.40 -12.64
N VAL A 35 -2.60 -4.92 -12.91
CA VAL A 35 -2.82 -6.02 -13.87
C VAL A 35 -2.31 -5.69 -15.29
N PRO A 36 -2.54 -4.49 -15.85
CA PRO A 36 -1.98 -4.14 -17.16
C PRO A 36 -0.45 -4.20 -17.17
N GLN A 37 0.21 -3.68 -16.13
CA GLN A 37 1.67 -3.70 -16.02
C GLN A 37 2.21 -5.14 -15.98
N ILE A 38 1.59 -6.01 -15.17
CA ILE A 38 1.96 -7.44 -15.10
C ILE A 38 1.79 -8.11 -16.47
N ASN A 39 0.68 -7.84 -17.17
CA ASN A 39 0.41 -8.41 -18.48
C ASN A 39 1.42 -7.92 -19.53
N THR A 40 1.84 -6.66 -19.49
CA THR A 40 2.87 -6.11 -20.40
C THR A 40 4.22 -6.83 -20.22
N ILE A 41 4.66 -7.06 -18.98
CA ILE A 41 5.91 -7.79 -18.71
C ILE A 41 5.83 -9.22 -19.25
N ARG A 42 4.71 -9.90 -18.99
CA ARG A 42 4.50 -11.28 -19.44
C ARG A 42 4.42 -11.40 -20.96
N ALA A 43 3.73 -10.47 -21.62
CA ALA A 43 3.57 -10.48 -23.07
C ALA A 43 4.88 -10.18 -23.81
N ASN A 44 5.72 -9.30 -23.26
CA ASN A 44 7.01 -8.94 -23.85
C ASN A 44 8.16 -9.87 -23.40
N GLU A 45 7.89 -10.81 -22.50
CA GLU A 45 8.88 -11.66 -21.83
C GLU A 45 10.11 -10.88 -21.31
N SER A 46 9.86 -9.63 -20.90
CA SER A 46 10.89 -8.66 -20.61
C SER A 46 10.31 -7.58 -19.71
N SER A 47 11.08 -7.18 -18.71
CA SER A 47 10.78 -6.02 -17.87
C SER A 47 11.66 -4.82 -18.24
N GLN A 48 12.14 -4.73 -19.48
CA GLN A 48 12.92 -3.58 -19.94
C GLN A 48 12.10 -2.29 -19.76
N GLY A 49 12.69 -1.29 -19.13
CA GLY A 49 12.05 -0.01 -18.81
C GLY A 49 11.42 0.08 -17.41
N ILE A 50 11.38 -1.02 -16.64
CA ILE A 50 10.86 -1.03 -15.27
C ILE A 50 12.01 -0.91 -14.28
N SER A 51 11.94 0.12 -13.43
CA SER A 51 12.93 0.35 -12.37
C SER A 51 12.67 -0.56 -11.17
N VAL A 52 13.58 -1.52 -10.93
CA VAL A 52 13.57 -2.37 -9.73
C VAL A 52 13.57 -1.54 -8.45
N LEU A 53 14.36 -0.47 -8.43
CA LEU A 53 14.40 0.44 -7.27
C LEU A 53 13.06 1.13 -7.07
N GLY A 54 12.39 1.55 -8.15
CA GLY A 54 11.05 2.13 -8.10
C GLY A 54 10.03 1.19 -7.47
N LEU A 55 9.97 -0.07 -7.95
CA LEU A 55 9.10 -1.09 -7.37
C LEU A 55 9.37 -1.34 -5.88
N CYS A 56 10.66 -1.42 -5.49
CA CYS A 56 11.01 -1.57 -4.08
C CYS A 56 10.58 -0.36 -3.22
N LEU A 57 10.64 0.85 -3.77
CA LEU A 57 10.16 2.06 -3.07
C LEU A 57 8.64 2.09 -2.97
N GLU A 58 7.92 1.66 -4.01
CA GLU A 58 6.45 1.52 -3.97
C GLU A 58 6.03 0.49 -2.92
N LEU A 59 6.66 -0.69 -2.93
CA LEU A 59 6.46 -1.73 -1.93
C LEU A 59 6.68 -1.18 -0.50
N PHE A 60 7.77 -0.46 -0.29
CA PHE A 60 8.08 0.15 1.01
C PHE A 60 7.06 1.23 1.41
N SER A 61 6.64 2.09 0.47
CA SER A 61 5.61 3.12 0.69
C SER A 61 4.30 2.50 1.15
N TYR A 62 3.80 1.47 0.45
CA TYR A 62 2.55 0.79 0.83
C TYR A 62 2.66 0.10 2.19
N THR A 63 3.82 -0.46 2.52
CA THR A 63 4.08 -1.07 3.83
C THR A 63 4.01 -0.04 4.95
N VAL A 64 4.64 1.12 4.75
CA VAL A 64 4.62 2.24 5.70
C VAL A 64 3.21 2.79 5.87
N MET A 65 2.47 3.00 4.77
CA MET A 65 1.09 3.48 4.82
C MET A 65 0.16 2.51 5.55
N LEU A 66 0.21 1.22 5.20
CA LEU A 66 -0.55 0.17 5.90
C LEU A 66 -0.25 0.19 7.40
N SER A 67 1.03 0.19 7.75
CA SER A 67 1.48 0.15 9.14
C SER A 67 1.10 1.40 9.92
N TYR A 68 1.19 2.58 9.30
CA TYR A 68 0.77 3.84 9.91
C TYR A 68 -0.73 3.84 10.21
N ASN A 69 -1.56 3.47 9.23
CA ASN A 69 -3.01 3.44 9.41
C ASN A 69 -3.44 2.42 10.48
N TYR A 70 -2.84 1.22 10.46
CA TYR A 70 -3.03 0.21 11.49
C TYR A 70 -2.56 0.68 12.88
N SER A 71 -1.44 1.39 12.95
CA SER A 71 -0.90 1.89 14.21
C SER A 71 -1.72 3.02 14.81
N ARG A 72 -2.32 3.86 13.96
CA ARG A 72 -3.26 4.93 14.33
C ARG A 72 -4.65 4.42 14.71
N GLY A 73 -4.98 3.17 14.38
CA GLY A 73 -6.28 2.57 14.68
C GLY A 73 -7.40 3.13 13.81
N TYR A 74 -7.11 3.48 12.56
CA TYR A 74 -8.16 3.83 11.60
C TYR A 74 -8.99 2.61 11.20
N ASP A 75 -10.18 2.86 10.67
CA ASP A 75 -11.10 1.81 10.24
C ASP A 75 -10.49 0.95 9.13
N PHE A 76 -10.68 -0.36 9.21
CA PHE A 76 -10.04 -1.31 8.29
C PHE A 76 -10.30 -0.96 6.81
N LEU A 77 -11.56 -0.62 6.48
CA LEU A 77 -11.97 -0.30 5.12
C LEU A 77 -11.26 0.94 4.56
N SER A 78 -10.87 1.89 5.42
CA SER A 78 -10.27 3.16 5.00
C SER A 78 -8.85 3.00 4.45
N TYR A 79 -8.18 1.88 4.72
CA TYR A 79 -6.81 1.61 4.27
C TYR A 79 -6.65 0.26 3.56
N MET A 80 -7.75 -0.43 3.26
CA MET A 80 -7.74 -1.73 2.55
C MET A 80 -7.11 -1.67 1.16
N GLU A 81 -6.96 -0.48 0.57
CA GLU A 81 -6.20 -0.28 -0.66
C GLU A 81 -4.75 -0.78 -0.55
N TYR A 82 -4.05 -0.51 0.56
CA TYR A 82 -2.62 -0.82 0.68
C TYR A 82 -2.34 -2.33 0.72
N PRO A 83 -3.07 -3.17 1.50
CA PRO A 83 -2.92 -4.63 1.43
C PRO A 83 -3.15 -5.18 0.02
N ILE A 84 -4.15 -4.67 -0.70
CA ILE A 84 -4.49 -5.12 -2.06
C ILE A 84 -3.40 -4.73 -3.07
N LEU A 85 -2.87 -3.51 -2.94
CA LEU A 85 -1.75 -3.02 -3.75
C LEU A 85 -0.48 -3.81 -3.45
N LEU A 86 -0.18 -4.09 -2.18
CA LEU A 86 0.97 -4.91 -1.77
C LEU A 86 0.94 -6.30 -2.42
N LEU A 87 -0.21 -6.97 -2.42
CA LEU A 87 -0.34 -8.29 -3.04
C LEU A 87 0.01 -8.27 -4.54
N GLN A 88 -0.51 -7.28 -5.28
CA GLN A 88 -0.20 -7.13 -6.70
C GLN A 88 1.26 -6.69 -6.93
N GLU A 89 1.79 -5.86 -6.03
CA GLU A 89 3.18 -5.40 -6.09
C GLU A 89 4.18 -6.55 -5.93
N TYR A 90 3.91 -7.49 -5.03
CA TYR A 90 4.73 -8.70 -4.90
C TYR A 90 4.75 -9.52 -6.19
N VAL A 91 3.61 -9.66 -6.87
CA VAL A 91 3.52 -10.37 -8.16
C VAL A 91 4.32 -9.62 -9.23
N LEU A 92 4.21 -8.30 -9.29
CA LEU A 92 4.93 -7.46 -10.25
C LEU A 92 6.45 -7.51 -10.03
N ILE A 93 6.91 -7.42 -8.77
CA ILE A 93 8.32 -7.56 -8.39
C ILE A 93 8.85 -8.94 -8.76
N TYR A 94 8.07 -10.00 -8.49
CA TYR A 94 8.46 -11.36 -8.84
C TYR A 94 8.72 -11.52 -10.34
N TYR A 95 7.78 -11.10 -11.19
CA TYR A 95 7.95 -11.18 -12.64
C TYR A 95 9.10 -10.29 -13.13
N THR A 96 9.23 -9.08 -12.58
CA THR A 96 10.34 -8.18 -12.92
C THR A 96 11.69 -8.84 -12.62
N PHE A 97 11.84 -9.44 -11.44
CA PHE A 97 13.10 -10.08 -11.06
C PHE A 97 13.37 -11.36 -11.86
N PHE A 98 12.32 -12.09 -12.21
CA PHE A 98 12.41 -13.26 -13.08
C PHE A 98 13.00 -12.88 -14.44
N TYR A 99 12.44 -11.89 -15.13
CA TYR A 99 12.91 -11.49 -16.47
C TYR A 99 14.25 -10.73 -16.45
N GLN A 100 14.63 -10.08 -15.35
CA GLN A 100 15.97 -9.47 -15.20
C GLN A 100 17.04 -10.46 -14.71
N ASN A 101 16.71 -11.74 -14.50
CA ASN A 101 17.62 -12.74 -13.91
C ASN A 101 18.18 -12.34 -12.54
N LEU A 102 17.39 -11.62 -11.75
CA LEU A 102 17.75 -11.12 -10.42
C LEU A 102 17.31 -12.07 -9.29
N LEU A 103 16.70 -13.22 -9.59
CA LEU A 103 16.26 -14.22 -8.60
C LEU A 103 17.41 -15.03 -7.97
N GLY A 104 18.50 -14.36 -7.60
CA GLY A 104 19.63 -14.97 -6.90
C GLY A 104 19.50 -14.96 -5.37
N VAL A 105 20.44 -15.61 -4.70
CA VAL A 105 20.52 -15.70 -3.22
C VAL A 105 20.53 -14.32 -2.55
N ARG A 106 21.20 -13.33 -3.16
CA ARG A 106 21.25 -11.95 -2.64
C ARG A 106 19.85 -11.36 -2.50
N THR A 107 19.01 -11.57 -3.50
CA THR A 107 17.65 -11.05 -3.56
C THR A 107 16.75 -11.75 -2.54
N GLN A 108 16.94 -13.05 -2.33
CA GLN A 108 16.23 -13.79 -1.28
C GLN A 108 16.61 -13.27 0.11
N ILE A 109 17.90 -12.99 0.37
CA ILE A 109 18.35 -12.39 1.63
C ILE A 109 17.69 -11.02 1.85
N VAL A 110 17.68 -10.16 0.83
CA VAL A 110 17.03 -8.84 0.91
C VAL A 110 15.53 -8.97 1.16
N ALA A 111 14.85 -9.91 0.50
CA ALA A 111 13.43 -10.15 0.69
C ALA A 111 13.12 -10.62 2.13
N VAL A 112 13.94 -11.51 2.70
CA VAL A 112 13.81 -11.96 4.09
C VAL A 112 14.05 -10.81 5.07
N LEU A 113 15.10 -10.01 4.86
CA LEU A 113 15.38 -8.82 5.68
C LEU A 113 14.22 -7.83 5.64
N TYR A 114 13.68 -7.57 4.46
CA TYR A 114 12.51 -6.71 4.29
C TYR A 114 11.29 -7.29 5.03
N ALA A 115 11.02 -8.60 4.92
CA ALA A 115 9.90 -9.23 5.63
C ALA A 115 10.04 -9.13 7.15
N ILE A 116 11.27 -9.26 7.68
CA ILE A 116 11.55 -9.04 9.11
C ILE A 116 11.24 -7.59 9.49
N VAL A 117 11.75 -6.61 8.73
CA VAL A 117 11.51 -5.18 9.00
C VAL A 117 10.01 -4.85 8.94
N ALA A 118 9.31 -5.32 7.91
CA ALA A 118 7.86 -5.13 7.77
C ALA A 118 7.09 -5.73 8.96
N THR A 119 7.50 -6.91 9.42
CA THR A 119 6.91 -7.57 10.60
C THR A 119 7.18 -6.78 11.88
N LEU A 120 8.40 -6.27 12.08
CA LEU A 120 8.75 -5.43 13.24
C LEU A 120 7.93 -4.14 13.27
N ILE A 121 7.71 -3.53 12.10
CA ILE A 121 6.86 -2.34 11.97
C ILE A 121 5.41 -2.70 12.34
N TYR A 122 4.89 -3.84 11.87
CA TYR A 122 3.54 -4.31 12.19
C TYR A 122 3.33 -4.53 13.69
N PHE A 123 4.33 -5.06 14.40
CA PHE A 123 4.30 -5.21 15.86
C PHE A 123 4.36 -3.89 16.66
N LYS A 124 4.28 -2.73 15.98
CA LYS A 124 4.33 -1.39 16.58
C LYS A 124 5.61 -1.13 17.40
N LEU A 125 6.69 -1.88 17.12
CA LEU A 125 8.00 -1.69 17.75
C LEU A 125 8.67 -0.39 17.26
N PHE A 126 8.29 0.09 16.08
CA PHE A 126 8.77 1.35 15.54
C PHE A 126 7.99 2.54 16.13
N PRO A 127 8.68 3.63 16.53
CA PRO A 127 8.02 4.81 17.06
C PRO A 127 7.15 5.45 15.96
N LEU A 128 5.90 5.77 16.31
CA LEU A 128 4.91 6.42 15.44
C LEU A 128 5.44 7.71 14.76
N LEU A 129 6.38 8.40 15.39
CA LEU A 129 7.06 9.57 14.83
C LEU A 129 7.79 9.26 13.53
N ILE A 130 8.49 8.12 13.45
CA ILE A 130 9.21 7.71 12.24
C ILE A 130 8.20 7.38 11.14
N LEU A 131 7.15 6.61 11.45
CA LEU A 131 6.10 6.30 10.48
C LEU A 131 5.43 7.57 9.95
N THR A 132 5.10 8.52 10.82
CA THR A 132 4.48 9.79 10.42
C THR A 132 5.40 10.59 9.49
N PHE A 133 6.68 10.68 9.82
CA PHE A 133 7.68 11.35 8.98
C PHE A 133 7.79 10.69 7.60
N LEU A 134 7.86 9.36 7.56
CA LEU A 134 7.92 8.59 6.31
C LEU A 134 6.66 8.77 5.47
N VAL A 135 5.47 8.71 6.08
CA VAL A 135 4.19 8.93 5.39
C VAL A 135 4.14 10.30 4.72
N VAL A 136 4.53 11.36 5.43
CA VAL A 136 4.58 12.72 4.86
C VAL A 136 5.54 12.76 3.67
N ARG A 137 6.70 12.11 3.78
CA ARG A 137 7.69 12.12 2.71
C ARG A 137 7.25 11.36 1.47
N PHE A 138 6.65 10.18 1.64
CA PHE A 138 6.17 9.34 0.52
C PHE A 138 4.96 9.95 -0.19
N ARG A 139 4.02 10.53 0.56
CA ARG A 139 2.86 11.19 -0.03
C ARG A 139 3.25 12.38 -0.92
N LEU A 140 4.35 13.08 -0.59
CA LEU A 140 4.89 14.16 -1.44
C LEU A 140 5.58 13.67 -2.71
N ILE A 141 5.94 12.38 -2.79
CA ILE A 141 6.55 11.78 -3.98
C ILE A 141 5.46 11.32 -4.96
N GLU A 142 4.34 10.78 -4.46
CA GLU A 142 3.21 10.35 -5.29
C GLU A 142 2.42 11.50 -5.95
N ILE A 143 2.53 12.73 -5.46
CA ILE A 143 1.83 13.92 -6.00
C ILE A 143 2.68 14.66 -7.08
N ARG A 144 3.92 14.23 -7.33
CA ARG A 144 4.82 14.81 -8.33
C ARG A 144 4.88 13.96 -9.59
#